data_AF-A0A1M6NZB6-F1
#
_entry.id   AF-A0A1M6NZB6-F1
#
_cell.length_a   1.000
_cell.length_b   1.000
_cell.length_c   1.000
_cell.angle_alpha   90.00
_cell.angle_beta   90.00
_cell.angle_gamma   90.00
#
_symmetry.space_group_name_H-M   'P 1'
#
loop_
_entity.id
_entity.type
_entity.pdbx_description
1 polymer ?
#
loop_
_entity_poly.entity_id
_entity_poly.type
_entity_poly.pdbx_seq_one_letter_code
_entity_poly.pdbx_strand_id
1 'polypeptide(L)'
;MASNEDARAAREAKLDELHEKLTGAVESLVSGDDWRQALAFAARFRSRSFNNTMLIWVQHEAAFEAGRVPEPFPTLVAGYRQWQGLGRQVMKGQPGYMIFAPVTGRFATATPADAGSWRRLGPRETPKAGEVVRSRMVGARPAYVWDASQTDGEPLPVPPAPTL
;
A
#
# COMPACT_ATOMS: atom_id res chain seq x y z
N MET A 1 26.69 11.37 56.82
CA MET A 1 25.36 11.15 56.22
C MET A 1 25.41 11.78 54.84
N ALA A 2 25.42 10.99 53.76
CA ALA A 2 25.28 11.56 52.41
C ALA A 2 23.93 12.28 52.37
N SER A 3 23.91 13.55 51.96
CA SER A 3 22.72 14.37 52.05
C SER A 3 21.67 13.85 51.07
N ASN A 4 20.39 14.07 51.39
CA ASN A 4 19.29 13.70 50.50
C ASN A 4 19.40 14.36 49.11
N GLU A 5 20.15 15.46 49.02
CA GLU A 5 20.46 16.17 47.77
C GLU A 5 21.50 15.43 46.92
N ASP A 6 22.56 14.88 47.53
CA ASP A 6 23.58 14.09 46.81
C ASP A 6 22.98 12.82 46.20
N ALA A 7 22.07 12.16 46.94
CA ALA A 7 21.36 10.97 46.48
C ALA A 7 20.39 11.30 45.32
N ARG A 8 19.80 12.50 45.32
CA ARG A 8 18.90 12.97 44.27
C ARG A 8 19.66 13.34 43.00
N ALA A 9 20.78 14.05 43.14
CA ALA A 9 21.67 14.40 42.03
C ALA A 9 22.26 13.15 41.35
N ALA A 10 22.69 12.15 42.13
CA ALA A 10 23.18 10.89 41.58
C ALA A 10 22.10 10.11 40.81
N ARG A 11 20.83 10.20 41.25
CA ARG A 11 19.70 9.57 40.57
C ARG A 11 19.32 10.29 39.27
N GLU A 12 19.33 11.61 39.26
CA GLU A 12 19.12 12.41 38.04
C GLU A 12 20.21 12.15 37.00
N ALA A 13 21.49 12.19 37.40
CA ALA A 13 22.60 11.85 36.50
C ALA A 13 22.48 10.44 35.91
N LYS A 14 21.97 9.47 36.69
CA LYS A 14 21.73 8.10 36.21
C LYS A 14 20.58 8.02 35.22
N LEU A 15 19.53 8.84 35.43
CA LEU A 15 18.40 8.93 34.51
C LEU A 15 18.81 9.59 33.19
N ASP A 16 19.61 10.63 33.24
CA ASP A 16 20.14 11.31 32.06
C ASP A 16 21.08 10.40 31.26
N GLU A 17 21.97 9.66 31.93
CA GLU A 17 22.83 8.66 31.30
C GLU A 17 22.01 7.56 30.59
N LEU A 18 20.93 7.11 31.22
CA LEU A 18 20.03 6.12 30.64
C LEU A 18 19.23 6.71 29.47
N HIS A 19 18.82 7.97 29.56
CA HIS A 19 18.09 8.67 28.50
C HIS A 19 18.97 8.87 27.26
N GLU A 20 20.21 9.33 27.44
CA GLU A 20 21.18 9.49 26.34
C GLU A 20 21.52 8.15 25.67
N LYS A 21 21.71 7.09 26.46
CA LYS A 21 21.90 5.74 25.91
C LYS A 21 20.69 5.25 25.12
N LEU A 22 19.48 5.53 25.60
CA LEU A 22 18.24 5.17 24.91
C LEU A 22 18.10 5.96 23.60
N THR A 23 18.32 7.27 23.62
CA THR A 23 18.27 8.13 22.43
C THR A 23 19.30 7.70 21.39
N GLY A 24 20.55 7.48 21.79
CA GLY A 24 21.60 7.00 20.89
C GLY A 24 21.32 5.59 20.33
N ALA A 25 20.76 4.68 21.14
CA ALA A 25 20.32 3.37 20.66
C ALA A 25 19.19 3.50 19.62
N VAL A 26 18.17 4.33 19.89
CA VAL A 26 17.05 4.58 18.97
C VAL A 26 17.52 5.22 17.66
N GLU A 27 18.44 6.19 17.71
CA GLU A 27 19.01 6.83 16.52
C GLU A 27 19.90 5.87 15.71
N SER A 28 20.60 4.95 16.37
CA SER A 28 21.45 3.94 15.72
C SER A 28 20.68 2.76 15.12
N LEU A 29 19.52 2.43 15.69
CA LEU A 29 18.71 1.29 15.27
C LEU A 29 17.90 1.59 13.99
N VAL A 30 17.72 2.87 13.66
CA VAL A 30 16.76 3.27 12.63
C VAL A 30 17.21 4.56 11.92
N SER A 31 17.76 4.45 10.72
CA SER A 31 17.86 5.64 9.87
C SER A 31 16.44 6.09 9.48
N GLY A 32 16.13 7.37 9.71
CA GLY A 32 14.85 7.94 9.27
C GLY A 32 14.67 7.80 7.75
N ASP A 33 15.75 7.69 6.99
CA ASP A 33 15.74 7.47 5.55
C ASP A 33 15.18 6.11 5.16
N ASP A 34 15.54 5.02 5.85
CA ASP A 34 15.03 3.69 5.54
C ASP A 34 13.52 3.60 5.78
N TRP A 35 13.03 4.21 6.87
CA TRP A 35 11.58 4.33 7.09
C TRP A 35 10.89 5.20 6.05
N ARG A 36 11.48 6.35 5.70
CA ARG A 36 10.95 7.21 4.64
C ARG A 36 10.82 6.43 3.34
N GLN A 37 11.83 5.65 2.97
CA GLN A 37 11.83 4.82 1.77
C GLN A 37 10.78 3.71 1.85
N ALA A 38 10.69 2.98 2.96
CA ALA A 38 9.70 1.92 3.17
C ALA A 38 8.26 2.46 3.14
N LEU A 39 7.99 3.58 3.81
CA LEU A 39 6.67 4.23 3.79
C LEU A 39 6.33 4.78 2.40
N ALA A 40 7.28 5.41 1.71
CA ALA A 40 7.10 5.87 0.34
C ALA A 40 6.83 4.69 -0.61
N PHE A 41 7.41 3.52 -0.35
CA PHE A 41 7.14 2.30 -1.09
C PHE A 41 5.74 1.75 -0.81
N ALA A 42 5.36 1.58 0.46
CA ALA A 42 4.04 1.12 0.87
C ALA A 42 2.91 2.02 0.34
N ALA A 43 3.12 3.34 0.30
CA ALA A 43 2.16 4.31 -0.23
C ALA A 43 1.82 4.13 -1.73
N ARG A 44 2.63 3.36 -2.49
CA ARG A 44 2.34 3.02 -3.89
C ARG A 44 1.23 1.97 -4.01
N PHE A 45 0.87 1.29 -2.92
CA PHE A 45 -0.19 0.30 -2.88
C PHE A 45 -1.50 0.95 -2.39
N ARG A 46 -2.60 0.59 -3.04
CA ARG A 46 -3.93 1.12 -2.69
C ARG A 46 -4.60 0.27 -1.62
N SER A 47 -5.42 0.89 -0.78
CA SER A 47 -6.46 0.16 -0.06
C SER A 47 -7.47 -0.42 -1.06
N ARG A 48 -8.07 -1.56 -0.71
CA ARG A 48 -9.07 -2.25 -1.52
C ARG A 48 -10.41 -2.28 -0.81
N SER A 49 -11.48 -2.41 -1.58
CA SER A 49 -12.81 -2.64 -1.01
C SER A 49 -12.81 -3.94 -0.21
N PHE A 50 -13.65 -4.02 0.82
CA PHE A 50 -13.79 -5.21 1.65
C PHE A 50 -13.98 -6.50 0.82
N ASN A 51 -14.87 -6.45 -0.18
CA ASN A 51 -15.09 -7.59 -1.08
C ASN A 51 -13.82 -8.01 -1.83
N ASN A 52 -13.03 -7.05 -2.33
CA ASN A 52 -11.77 -7.39 -2.99
C ASN A 52 -10.72 -7.90 -2.00
N THR A 53 -10.72 -7.41 -0.76
CA THR A 53 -9.85 -7.94 0.32
C THR A 53 -10.19 -9.40 0.60
N MET A 54 -11.47 -9.73 0.80
CA MET A 54 -11.90 -11.12 1.03
C MET A 54 -11.61 -12.03 -0.15
N LEU A 55 -11.84 -11.56 -1.39
CA LEU A 55 -11.48 -12.32 -2.59
C LEU A 55 -9.99 -12.64 -2.64
N ILE A 56 -9.14 -11.67 -2.33
CA ILE A 56 -7.68 -11.87 -2.29
C ILE A 56 -7.32 -12.87 -1.19
N TRP A 57 -7.88 -12.73 0.02
CA TRP A 57 -7.60 -13.62 1.14
C TRP A 57 -7.90 -15.08 0.82
N VAL A 58 -9.11 -15.39 0.34
CA VAL A 58 -9.49 -16.78 0.01
C VAL A 58 -8.59 -17.39 -1.08
N GLN A 59 -8.22 -16.60 -2.09
CA GLN A 59 -7.35 -17.08 -3.16
C GLN A 59 -5.89 -17.22 -2.71
N HIS A 60 -5.44 -16.37 -1.79
CA HIS A 60 -4.11 -16.44 -1.19
C HIS A 60 -3.98 -17.66 -0.28
N GLU A 61 -4.97 -17.91 0.57
CA GLU A 61 -5.05 -19.09 1.42
C GLU A 61 -4.97 -20.38 0.59
N ALA A 62 -5.78 -20.50 -0.47
CA ALA A 62 -5.71 -21.64 -1.39
C ALA A 62 -4.35 -21.75 -2.12
N ALA A 63 -3.68 -20.63 -2.40
CA ALA A 63 -2.34 -20.64 -2.97
C ALA A 63 -1.30 -21.12 -1.96
N PHE A 64 -1.45 -20.75 -0.69
CA PHE A 64 -0.59 -21.18 0.42
C PHE A 64 -0.75 -22.67 0.69
N GLU A 65 -1.98 -23.18 0.81
CA GLU A 65 -2.26 -24.62 0.96
C GLU A 65 -1.68 -25.46 -0.19
N ALA A 66 -1.67 -24.89 -1.40
CA ALA A 66 -1.06 -25.52 -2.57
C ALA A 66 0.46 -25.31 -2.70
N GLY A 67 1.11 -24.69 -1.71
CA GLY A 67 2.56 -24.43 -1.69
C GLY A 67 3.05 -23.45 -2.77
N ARG A 68 2.17 -22.60 -3.33
CA ARG A 68 2.52 -21.63 -4.38
C ARG A 68 3.05 -20.31 -3.84
N VAL A 69 2.74 -20.01 -2.59
CA VAL A 69 3.23 -18.84 -1.85
C VAL A 69 3.74 -19.29 -0.47
N PRO A 70 4.75 -18.61 0.09
CA PRO A 70 5.41 -19.06 1.32
C PRO A 70 4.65 -18.67 2.59
N GLU A 71 3.85 -17.61 2.54
CA GLU A 71 3.18 -17.05 3.72
C GLU A 71 1.66 -17.27 3.67
N PRO A 72 0.99 -17.48 4.81
CA PRO A 72 -0.45 -17.71 4.86
C PRO A 72 -1.30 -16.45 4.63
N PHE A 73 -0.69 -15.26 4.69
CA PHE A 73 -1.38 -13.99 4.52
C PHE A 73 -0.76 -13.17 3.37
N PRO A 74 -1.60 -12.50 2.55
CA PRO A 74 -1.09 -11.62 1.51
C PRO A 74 -0.42 -10.39 2.14
N THR A 75 0.64 -9.92 1.50
CA THR A 75 1.48 -8.81 1.98
C THR A 75 1.22 -7.56 1.15
N LEU A 76 1.71 -7.54 -0.08
CA LEU A 76 1.62 -6.43 -1.01
C LEU A 76 1.05 -6.96 -2.30
N VAL A 77 -0.13 -6.46 -2.67
CA VAL A 77 -0.87 -6.99 -3.82
C VAL A 77 -1.06 -5.91 -4.87
N ALA A 78 -0.56 -6.15 -6.08
CA ALA A 78 -0.62 -5.21 -7.19
C ALA A 78 -0.98 -5.88 -8.53
N GLY A 79 -1.42 -5.07 -9.49
CA GLY A 79 -1.66 -5.54 -10.86
C GLY A 79 -0.34 -5.73 -11.61
N TYR A 80 -0.34 -6.58 -12.64
CA TYR A 80 0.85 -6.91 -13.43
C TYR A 80 1.69 -5.71 -13.87
N ARG A 81 1.06 -4.69 -14.49
CA ARG A 81 1.75 -3.48 -14.94
C ARG A 81 2.34 -2.65 -13.80
N GLN A 82 1.69 -2.67 -12.63
CA GLN A 82 2.21 -2.00 -11.45
C GLN A 82 3.47 -2.71 -10.95
N TRP A 83 3.49 -4.04 -10.94
CA TRP A 83 4.71 -4.81 -10.63
C TRP A 83 5.85 -4.50 -11.61
N GLN A 84 5.56 -4.46 -12.92
CA GLN A 84 6.56 -4.08 -13.92
C GLN A 84 7.13 -2.67 -13.68
N GLY A 85 6.27 -1.71 -13.33
CA GLY A 85 6.70 -0.36 -12.96
C GLY A 85 7.53 -0.28 -11.68
N LEU A 86 7.47 -1.31 -10.83
CA LEU A 86 8.32 -1.49 -9.65
C LEU A 86 9.58 -2.31 -9.95
N GLY A 87 9.88 -2.60 -11.23
CA GLY A 87 11.04 -3.42 -11.62
C GLY A 87 10.88 -4.90 -11.33
N ARG A 88 9.64 -5.38 -11.19
CA ARG A 88 9.32 -6.77 -10.84
C ARG A 88 8.46 -7.45 -11.88
N GLN A 89 8.62 -8.75 -12.00
CA GLN A 89 7.95 -9.58 -12.99
C GLN A 89 7.20 -10.71 -12.29
N VAL A 90 5.95 -10.97 -12.69
CA VAL A 90 5.20 -12.12 -12.17
C VAL A 90 5.89 -13.41 -12.62
N MET A 91 6.16 -14.31 -11.68
CA MET A 91 6.80 -15.59 -11.95
C MET A 91 5.95 -16.44 -12.89
N LYS A 92 6.61 -17.20 -13.76
CA LYS A 92 5.93 -18.07 -14.72
C LYS A 92 5.06 -19.10 -13.97
N GLY A 93 3.80 -19.22 -14.37
CA GLY A 93 2.87 -20.20 -13.80
C GLY A 93 2.15 -19.72 -12.53
N GLN A 94 2.47 -18.54 -11.99
CA GLN A 94 1.74 -17.99 -10.85
C GLN A 94 0.36 -17.48 -11.27
N PRO A 95 -0.74 -18.06 -10.73
CA PRO A 95 -2.09 -17.58 -11.02
C PRO A 95 -2.31 -16.22 -10.36
N GLY A 96 -3.01 -15.32 -11.05
CA GLY A 96 -3.42 -14.04 -10.45
C GLY A 96 -4.67 -14.21 -9.61
N TYR A 97 -4.75 -13.46 -8.51
CA TYR A 97 -5.97 -13.32 -7.72
C TYR A 97 -6.97 -12.43 -8.45
N MET A 98 -8.14 -12.99 -8.69
CA MET A 98 -9.22 -12.31 -9.37
C MET A 98 -9.91 -11.33 -8.42
N ILE A 99 -10.12 -10.10 -8.90
CA ILE A 99 -10.79 -9.01 -8.20
C ILE A 99 -11.82 -8.35 -9.10
N PHE A 100 -12.72 -7.58 -8.51
CA PHE A 100 -13.59 -6.65 -9.23
C PHE A 100 -12.88 -5.31 -9.46
N ALA A 101 -12.61 -5.00 -10.73
CA ALA A 101 -12.13 -3.69 -11.16
C ALA A 101 -13.29 -2.82 -11.66
N PRO A 102 -13.31 -1.51 -11.35
CA PRO A 102 -14.34 -0.63 -11.83
C PRO A 102 -14.23 -0.44 -13.35
N VAL A 103 -15.36 -0.58 -14.05
CA VAL A 103 -15.53 -0.09 -15.42
C VAL A 103 -15.99 1.35 -15.31
N THR A 104 -15.23 2.28 -15.88
CA THR A 104 -15.56 3.70 -15.85
C THR A 104 -16.08 4.19 -17.19
N GLY A 105 -17.12 5.01 -17.15
CA GLY A 105 -17.62 5.76 -18.30
C GLY A 105 -17.30 7.24 -18.15
N ARG A 106 -17.06 7.91 -19.28
CA ARG A 106 -16.92 9.37 -19.34
C ARG A 106 -18.30 9.98 -19.51
N PHE A 107 -18.60 11.00 -18.72
CA PHE A 107 -19.84 11.76 -18.79
C PHE A 107 -19.52 13.24 -18.93
N ALA A 108 -20.33 13.96 -19.69
CA ALA A 108 -20.18 15.39 -19.91
C ALA A 108 -21.47 16.16 -19.61
N THR A 109 -21.34 17.41 -19.19
CA THR A 109 -22.47 18.34 -19.04
C THR A 109 -22.01 19.79 -19.10
N ALA A 110 -22.85 20.69 -19.59
CA ALA A 110 -22.67 22.14 -19.48
C ALA A 110 -23.23 22.72 -18.17
N THR A 111 -24.05 21.94 -17.43
CA THR A 111 -24.74 22.38 -16.20
C THR A 111 -24.45 21.42 -15.03
N PRO A 112 -23.24 21.46 -14.42
CA PRO A 112 -22.79 20.47 -13.44
C PRO A 112 -23.66 20.32 -12.19
N ALA A 113 -24.41 21.38 -11.86
CA ALA A 113 -25.34 21.42 -10.73
C ALA A 113 -26.60 20.57 -10.95
N ASP A 114 -26.99 20.32 -12.20
CA ASP A 114 -28.11 19.45 -12.54
C ASP A 114 -27.63 18.00 -12.69
N ALA A 115 -28.01 17.13 -11.76
CA ALA A 115 -27.62 15.72 -11.77
C ALA A 115 -28.14 14.96 -13.00
N GLY A 116 -29.30 15.36 -13.56
CA GLY A 116 -29.91 14.74 -14.73
C GLY A 116 -29.27 15.14 -16.07
N SER A 117 -28.51 16.23 -16.08
CA SER A 117 -27.87 16.77 -17.30
C SER A 117 -26.66 15.97 -17.81
N TRP A 118 -26.14 15.04 -17.01
CA TRP A 118 -24.94 14.29 -17.33
C TRP A 118 -25.20 13.23 -18.40
N ARG A 119 -24.72 13.49 -19.62
CA ARG A 119 -24.81 12.53 -20.73
C ARG A 119 -23.54 11.68 -20.83
N ARG A 120 -23.68 10.41 -21.21
CA ARG A 120 -22.54 9.52 -21.44
C ARG A 120 -21.86 9.85 -22.78
N LEU A 121 -20.54 10.00 -22.76
CA LEU A 121 -19.74 10.13 -23.98
C LEU A 121 -19.46 8.74 -24.57
N GLY A 122 -19.62 8.61 -25.87
CA GLY A 122 -19.24 7.44 -26.66
C GLY A 122 -17.72 7.26 -26.78
N PRO A 123 -17.26 6.13 -27.35
CA PRO A 123 -15.84 5.90 -27.59
C PRO A 123 -15.23 7.02 -28.45
N ARG A 124 -14.14 7.63 -27.95
CA ARG A 124 -13.44 8.77 -28.60
C ARG A 124 -14.29 10.02 -28.83
N GLU A 125 -15.52 10.09 -28.31
CA GLU A 125 -16.32 11.29 -28.38
C GLU A 125 -15.67 12.40 -27.53
N THR A 126 -15.60 13.60 -28.11
CA THR A 126 -15.12 14.81 -27.45
C THR A 126 -16.29 15.55 -26.80
N PRO A 127 -16.08 16.16 -25.61
CA PRO A 127 -17.07 17.04 -25.02
C PRO A 127 -17.31 18.25 -25.93
N LYS A 128 -18.54 18.77 -25.92
CA LYS A 128 -18.91 20.01 -26.61
C LYS A 128 -18.27 21.20 -25.89
N ALA A 129 -18.16 22.33 -26.60
CA ALA A 129 -17.69 23.58 -26.02
C ALA A 129 -18.53 23.94 -24.78
N GLY A 130 -17.86 24.26 -23.67
CA GLY A 130 -18.51 24.57 -22.39
C GLY A 130 -18.92 23.36 -21.54
N GLU A 131 -18.78 22.12 -22.03
CA GLU A 131 -19.03 20.93 -21.21
C GLU A 131 -17.82 20.57 -20.33
N VAL A 132 -18.08 20.24 -19.07
CA VAL A 132 -17.11 19.61 -18.17
C VAL A 132 -17.25 18.10 -18.21
N VAL A 133 -16.15 17.37 -18.00
CA VAL A 133 -16.13 15.90 -18.04
C VAL A 133 -15.88 15.32 -16.64
N ARG A 134 -16.61 14.26 -16.29
CA ARG A 134 -16.32 13.41 -15.12
C ARG A 134 -16.36 11.94 -15.49
N SER A 135 -15.50 11.16 -14.85
CA SER A 135 -15.53 9.70 -14.91
C SER A 135 -16.41 9.16 -13.79
N ARG A 136 -17.30 8.22 -14.12
CA ARG A 136 -18.16 7.51 -13.15
C ARG A 136 -18.06 6.02 -13.36
N MET A 137 -18.19 5.23 -12.30
CA MET A 137 -18.30 3.78 -12.41
C MET A 137 -19.64 3.43 -13.07
N VAL A 138 -19.61 2.59 -14.09
CA VAL A 138 -20.79 2.12 -14.85
C VAL A 138 -20.96 0.59 -14.76
N GLY A 139 -20.04 -0.08 -14.07
CA GLY A 139 -20.06 -1.53 -13.87
C GLY A 139 -18.75 -2.00 -13.25
N ALA A 140 -18.64 -3.32 -13.09
CA ALA A 140 -17.41 -3.99 -12.66
C ALA A 140 -17.03 -5.06 -13.67
N ARG A 141 -15.73 -5.35 -13.76
CA ARG A 141 -15.19 -6.44 -14.57
C ARG A 141 -14.15 -7.22 -13.76
N PRO A 142 -13.93 -8.51 -14.07
CA PRO A 142 -12.78 -9.23 -13.56
C PRO A 142 -11.47 -8.53 -13.95
N ALA A 143 -10.54 -8.52 -13.00
CA ALA A 143 -9.14 -8.18 -13.20
C ALA A 143 -8.27 -9.04 -12.28
N TYR A 144 -6.98 -9.10 -12.57
CA TYR A 144 -6.04 -9.94 -11.83
C TYR A 144 -4.98 -9.10 -11.13
N VAL A 145 -4.64 -9.52 -9.93
CA VAL A 145 -3.56 -8.98 -9.11
C VAL A 145 -2.72 -10.12 -8.55
N TRP A 146 -1.50 -9.83 -8.14
CA TRP A 146 -0.56 -10.82 -7.61
C TRP A 146 0.04 -10.28 -6.32
N ASP A 147 0.27 -11.17 -5.36
CA ASP A 147 1.08 -10.87 -4.18
C ASP A 147 2.56 -10.69 -4.56
N ALA A 148 3.30 -9.93 -3.75
CA ALA A 148 4.74 -9.76 -3.90
C ALA A 148 5.48 -11.10 -3.97
N SER A 149 5.05 -12.09 -3.18
CA SER A 149 5.65 -13.42 -3.15
C SER A 149 5.46 -14.21 -4.44
N GLN A 150 4.62 -13.74 -5.37
CA GLN A 150 4.39 -14.34 -6.68
C GLN A 150 5.25 -13.69 -7.79
N THR A 151 6.19 -12.82 -7.43
CA THR A 151 6.96 -12.02 -8.37
C THR A 151 8.47 -12.14 -8.14
N ASP A 152 9.26 -12.06 -9.21
CA ASP A 152 10.73 -11.96 -9.21
C ASP A 152 11.22 -10.54 -9.54
N GLY A 153 12.37 -10.16 -9.01
CA GLY A 153 12.97 -8.84 -9.16
C GLY A 153 13.66 -8.37 -7.88
N GLU A 154 14.03 -7.09 -7.84
CA GLU A 154 14.76 -6.52 -6.70
C GLU A 154 13.98 -6.69 -5.37
N PRO A 155 14.70 -6.87 -4.25
CA PRO A 155 14.08 -6.89 -2.92
C PRO A 155 13.23 -5.65 -2.68
N LEU A 156 12.04 -5.86 -2.14
CA LEU A 156 11.16 -4.76 -1.79
C LEU A 156 11.67 -4.06 -0.52
N PRO A 157 11.60 -2.73 -0.43
CA PRO A 157 11.89 -2.02 0.81
C PRO A 157 10.98 -2.54 1.93
N VAL A 158 11.58 -3.12 2.97
CA VAL A 158 10.89 -3.56 4.19
C VAL A 158 11.19 -2.55 5.28
N PRO A 159 10.19 -2.07 6.04
CA PRO A 159 10.46 -1.23 7.20
C PRO A 159 11.37 -1.99 8.17
N PRO A 160 12.44 -1.36 8.70
CA PRO A 160 13.34 -2.06 9.62
C PRO A 160 12.56 -2.49 10.86
N ALA A 161 12.74 -3.75 11.25
CA ALA A 161 12.08 -4.30 12.43
C ALA A 161 12.67 -3.64 13.69
N PRO A 162 11.84 -3.22 14.66
CA PRO A 162 12.35 -2.74 15.93
C PRO A 162 13.16 -3.87 16.58
N THR A 163 14.43 -3.59 16.90
CA THR A 163 15.26 -4.51 17.68
C THR A 163 14.98 -4.21 19.15
N LEU A 164 14.32 -5.15 19.84
CA LEU A 164 14.01 -5.05 21.27
C LEU A 164 15.19 -5.52 22.14
#